data_AF-A0A257KF01-F1
#
_entry.id   AF-A0A257KF01-F1
#
_cell.length_a   1.000
_cell.length_b   1.000
_cell.length_c   1.000
_cell.angle_alpha   90.00
_cell.angle_beta   90.00
_cell.angle_gamma   90.00
#
_symmetry.space_group_name_H-M   'P 1'
#
loop_
_entity.id
_entity.type
_entity.pdbx_description
1 polymer ?
#
loop_
_entity_poly.entity_id
_entity_poly.type
_entity_poly.pdbx_seq_one_letter_code
_entity_poly.pdbx_strand_id
1 'polypeptide(L)'
;MQTATGFNLAEAHAAGGSEPKAMPMQILDYAAGHLLAFGIQAALWRQATQGGSWQVQVSLARVGQWLRAMPRVPDGLAAVAPSLAPYTEDSRCGFGQGDLRAMRHAPTFSVTPPAWDHPCRRTPIHRPGCLQIRPQPDQTSRPRPLQAARPRAPSAPRPSTHTTPAPPPGC
;
A
#
# COMPACT_ATOMS: atom_id res chain seq x y z
N MET A 1 -11.40 -13.87 1.89
CA MET A 1 -12.56 -13.23 1.25
C MET A 1 -13.69 -13.13 2.26
N GLN A 2 -14.32 -11.96 2.37
CA GLN A 2 -15.36 -11.66 3.37
C GLN A 2 -16.56 -12.60 3.31
N THR A 3 -16.98 -13.01 2.12
CA THR A 3 -18.06 -13.99 1.90
C THR A 3 -17.82 -15.33 2.63
N ALA A 4 -16.57 -15.78 2.71
CA ALA A 4 -16.18 -17.05 3.33
C ALA A 4 -16.02 -16.98 4.86
N THR A 5 -16.28 -15.83 5.48
CA THR A 5 -16.07 -15.61 6.93
C THR A 5 -17.37 -15.49 7.73
N GLY A 6 -18.52 -15.63 7.06
CA GLY A 6 -19.83 -15.54 7.70
C GLY A 6 -20.27 -14.12 8.06
N PHE A 7 -19.57 -13.08 7.62
CA PHE A 7 -20.01 -11.69 7.79
C PHE A 7 -21.32 -11.42 7.04
N ASN A 8 -21.42 -11.85 5.78
CA ASN A 8 -22.62 -11.56 4.99
C ASN A 8 -23.90 -12.21 5.54
N LEU A 9 -23.79 -13.40 6.12
CA LEU A 9 -24.91 -14.05 6.80
C LEU A 9 -25.29 -13.29 8.09
N ALA A 10 -24.31 -12.77 8.82
CA ALA A 10 -24.59 -11.97 10.01
C ALA A 10 -25.27 -10.63 9.69
N GLU A 11 -24.91 -9.99 8.56
CA GLU A 11 -25.60 -8.80 8.06
C GLU A 11 -27.04 -9.09 7.68
N ALA A 12 -27.28 -10.25 7.06
CA ALA A 12 -28.64 -10.71 6.75
C ALA A 12 -29.49 -10.82 8.01
N HIS A 13 -28.97 -11.52 9.02
CA HIS A 13 -29.68 -11.72 10.29
C HIS A 13 -29.93 -10.39 11.02
N ALA A 14 -28.94 -9.48 11.02
CA ALA A 14 -29.11 -8.16 11.62
C ALA A 14 -30.20 -7.34 10.92
N ALA A 15 -30.39 -7.54 9.61
CA ALA A 15 -31.45 -6.93 8.82
C ALA A 15 -32.78 -7.69 8.84
N GLY A 16 -32.91 -8.75 9.66
CA GLY A 16 -34.12 -9.56 9.75
C GLY A 16 -34.36 -10.51 8.57
N GLY A 17 -33.34 -10.78 7.75
CA GLY A 17 -33.40 -11.67 6.59
C GLY A 17 -32.48 -12.89 6.70
N SER A 18 -32.59 -13.80 5.74
CA SER A 18 -31.76 -15.01 5.64
C SER A 18 -30.82 -15.01 4.42
N GLU A 19 -31.01 -14.09 3.47
CA GLU A 19 -30.18 -13.97 2.28
C GLU A 19 -28.88 -13.20 2.59
N PRO A 20 -27.69 -13.77 2.32
CA PRO A 20 -26.41 -13.13 2.63
C PRO A 20 -26.33 -11.71 2.08
N LYS A 21 -26.12 -10.73 2.96
CA LYS A 21 -26.07 -9.30 2.62
C LYS A 21 -24.64 -8.79 2.64
N ALA A 22 -24.24 -8.01 1.64
CA ALA A 22 -22.92 -7.36 1.65
C ALA A 22 -22.86 -6.27 2.74
N MET A 23 -21.74 -6.21 3.45
CA MET A 23 -21.46 -5.08 4.34
C MET A 23 -21.16 -3.81 3.52
N PRO A 24 -21.45 -2.61 4.07
CA PRO A 24 -21.11 -1.35 3.43
C PRO A 24 -19.59 -1.10 3.31
N MET A 25 -18.78 -1.88 4.05
CA MET A 25 -17.33 -1.84 4.02
C MET A 25 -16.77 -3.26 3.93
N GLN A 26 -15.67 -3.40 3.18
CA GLN A 26 -14.87 -4.61 3.19
C GLN A 26 -14.00 -4.68 4.46
N ILE A 27 -14.65 -4.84 5.62
CA ILE A 27 -14.03 -4.71 6.94
C ILE A 27 -12.83 -5.65 7.14
N LEU A 28 -12.88 -6.83 6.51
CA LEU A 28 -11.85 -7.84 6.64
C LEU A 28 -10.51 -7.33 6.12
N ASP A 29 -10.47 -6.88 4.86
CA ASP A 29 -9.24 -6.39 4.26
C ASP A 29 -8.88 -4.99 4.76
N TYR A 30 -9.87 -4.18 5.15
CA TYR A 30 -9.61 -2.89 5.80
C TYR A 30 -8.83 -3.10 7.10
N ALA A 31 -9.30 -3.99 7.98
CA ALA A 31 -8.63 -4.32 9.23
C ALA A 31 -7.27 -4.99 8.98
N ALA A 32 -7.21 -5.98 8.07
CA ALA A 32 -5.96 -6.68 7.78
C ALA A 32 -4.89 -5.75 7.19
N GLY A 33 -5.28 -4.81 6.33
CA GLY A 33 -4.38 -3.79 5.76
C GLY A 33 -3.82 -2.88 6.84
N HIS A 34 -4.66 -2.41 7.79
CA HIS A 34 -4.20 -1.59 8.90
C HIS A 34 -3.26 -2.36 9.85
N LEU A 35 -3.58 -3.62 10.16
CA LEU A 35 -2.70 -4.47 10.98
C LEU A 35 -1.35 -4.72 10.29
N LEU A 36 -1.35 -4.91 8.96
CA LEU A 36 -0.11 -5.06 8.20
C LEU A 36 0.71 -3.77 8.21
N ALA A 37 0.08 -2.61 7.97
CA ALA A 37 0.74 -1.32 8.00
C ALA A 37 1.32 -1.00 9.39
N PHE A 38 0.59 -1.34 10.46
CA PHE A 38 1.10 -1.24 11.83
C PHE A 38 2.31 -2.17 12.05
N GLY A 39 2.20 -3.43 11.65
CA GLY A 39 3.30 -4.39 11.76
C GLY A 39 4.55 -3.94 11.02
N ILE A 40 4.40 -3.35 9.82
CA ILE A 40 5.51 -2.79 9.04
C ILE A 40 6.17 -1.62 9.79
N GLN A 41 5.38 -0.69 10.35
CA GLN A 41 5.92 0.42 11.15
C GLN A 41 6.70 -0.10 12.37
N ALA A 42 6.17 -1.10 13.07
CA ALA A 42 6.86 -1.74 14.19
C ALA A 42 8.16 -2.43 13.75
N ALA A 43 8.15 -3.11 12.60
CA ALA A 43 9.33 -3.74 12.01
C ALA A 43 10.41 -2.72 11.63
N LEU A 44 10.04 -1.58 11.03
CA LEU A 44 10.97 -0.49 10.71
C LEU A 44 11.56 0.14 11.98
N TRP A 45 10.74 0.34 13.01
CA TRP A 45 11.24 0.83 14.30
C TRP A 45 12.24 -0.13 14.93
N ARG A 46 11.96 -1.45 14.91
CA ARG A 46 12.90 -2.46 15.39
C ARG A 46 14.17 -2.51 14.55
N GLN A 47 14.05 -2.41 13.23
CA GLN A 47 15.21 -2.35 12.34
C GLN A 47 16.11 -1.15 12.69
N ALA A 48 15.52 0.03 12.94
CA ALA A 48 16.26 1.23 13.28
C ALA A 48 16.93 1.19 14.67
N THR A 49 16.32 0.48 15.63
CA THR A 49 16.77 0.47 17.04
C THR A 49 17.59 -0.76 17.43
N GLN A 50 17.40 -1.88 16.72
CA GLN A 50 17.98 -3.19 17.05
C GLN A 50 18.76 -3.80 15.88
N GLY A 51 18.68 -3.19 14.69
CA GLY A 51 19.27 -3.74 13.47
C GLY A 51 18.48 -4.92 12.90
N GLY A 52 19.07 -5.58 11.89
CA GLY A 52 18.54 -6.78 11.26
C GLY A 52 17.41 -6.55 10.24
N SER A 53 16.76 -7.65 9.87
CA SER A 53 15.61 -7.69 8.96
C SER A 53 14.43 -8.36 9.66
N TRP A 54 13.24 -7.81 9.46
CA TRP A 54 12.03 -8.25 10.14
C TRP A 54 10.97 -8.64 9.12
N GLN A 55 10.29 -9.77 9.35
CA GLN A 55 9.18 -10.22 8.53
C GLN A 55 7.86 -10.02 9.26
N VAL A 56 6.89 -9.42 8.58
CA VAL A 56 5.51 -9.22 9.07
C VAL A 56 4.58 -10.12 8.28
N GLN A 57 3.75 -10.89 8.97
CA GLN A 57 2.74 -11.74 8.36
C GLN A 57 1.37 -11.45 8.98
N VAL A 58 0.38 -11.23 8.11
CA VAL A 58 -1.02 -11.07 8.50
C VAL A 58 -1.86 -12.09 7.74
N SER A 59 -2.74 -12.80 8.46
CA SER A 59 -3.65 -13.78 7.88
C SER A 59 -5.07 -13.24 7.91
N LEU A 60 -5.70 -13.15 6.74
CA LEU A 60 -7.12 -12.77 6.64
C LEU A 60 -8.01 -13.73 7.44
N ALA A 61 -7.72 -15.03 7.48
CA ALA A 61 -8.51 -15.98 8.26
C ALA A 61 -8.46 -15.66 9.76
N ARG A 62 -7.27 -15.34 10.30
CA ARG A 62 -7.09 -15.00 11.71
C ARG A 62 -7.70 -13.64 12.05
N VAL A 63 -7.58 -12.66 11.15
CA VAL A 63 -8.25 -11.35 11.30
C VAL A 63 -9.76 -11.54 11.30
N GLY A 64 -10.30 -12.36 10.40
CA GLY A 64 -11.73 -12.69 10.36
C GLY A 64 -12.22 -13.34 11.67
N GLN A 65 -11.47 -14.29 12.21
CA GLN A 65 -11.78 -14.92 13.51
C GLN A 65 -11.75 -13.90 14.66
N TRP A 66 -10.74 -13.03 14.69
CA TRP A 66 -10.64 -11.96 15.69
C TRP A 66 -11.82 -10.98 15.60
N LEU A 67 -12.15 -10.52 14.40
CA LEU A 67 -13.31 -9.64 14.16
C LEU A 67 -14.62 -10.31 14.61
N ARG A 68 -14.77 -11.62 14.37
CA ARG A 68 -15.94 -12.40 14.79
C ARG A 68 -16.04 -12.61 16.30
N ALA A 69 -14.92 -12.53 17.02
CA ALA A 69 -14.86 -12.66 18.46
C ALA A 69 -15.20 -11.36 19.20
N MET A 70 -15.28 -10.22 18.51
CA MET A 70 -15.66 -8.95 19.12
C MET A 70 -17.15 -8.93 19.52
N PRO A 71 -17.51 -8.21 20.60
CA PRO A 71 -18.90 -8.00 20.97
C PRO A 71 -19.71 -7.34 19.86
N ARG A 72 -20.98 -7.73 19.73
CA ARG A 72 -21.92 -7.08 18.81
C ARG A 72 -22.63 -5.94 19.50
N VAL A 73 -22.84 -4.86 18.76
CA VAL A 73 -23.70 -3.74 19.19
C VAL A 73 -25.15 -4.11 18.87
N PRO A 74 -26.06 -4.13 19.87
CA PRO A 74 -27.49 -4.31 19.63
C PRO A 74 -28.00 -3.21 18.68
N ASP A 75 -28.90 -3.58 17.76
CA ASP A 75 -29.50 -2.66 16.79
C ASP A 75 -28.46 -1.86 15.98
N GLY A 76 -27.29 -2.43 15.71
CA GLY A 76 -26.18 -1.73 15.06
C GLY A 76 -26.50 -1.14 13.67
N LEU A 77 -27.53 -1.66 12.98
CA LEU A 77 -28.00 -1.08 11.72
C LEU A 77 -28.74 0.26 11.91
N ALA A 78 -29.25 0.54 13.12
CA ALA A 78 -29.87 1.81 13.49
C ALA A 78 -28.84 2.83 14.04
N ALA A 79 -27.55 2.48 14.10
CA ALA A 79 -26.52 3.37 14.60
C ALA A 79 -26.41 4.63 13.73
N VAL A 80 -26.41 5.79 14.39
CA VAL A 80 -26.24 7.09 13.73
C VAL A 80 -24.76 7.33 13.48
N ALA A 81 -24.40 7.59 12.21
CA ALA A 81 -23.02 7.91 11.86
C ALA A 81 -22.59 9.25 12.48
N PRO A 82 -21.42 9.34 13.12
CA PRO A 82 -20.91 10.60 13.65
C PRO A 82 -20.58 11.57 12.51
N SER A 83 -20.61 12.88 12.80
CA SER A 83 -20.18 13.89 11.83
C SER A 83 -18.70 13.72 11.51
N LEU A 84 -18.38 13.67 10.21
CA LEU A 84 -17.00 13.58 9.73
C LEU A 84 -16.30 14.94 9.68
N ALA A 85 -17.04 16.05 9.81
CA ALA A 85 -16.51 17.41 9.61
C ALA A 85 -15.24 17.73 10.43
N PRO A 86 -15.08 17.30 11.70
CA PRO A 86 -13.86 17.57 12.47
C PRO A 86 -12.63 16.78 11.99
N TYR A 87 -12.84 15.76 11.16
CA TYR A 87 -11.82 14.82 10.70
C TYR A 87 -11.52 14.95 9.21
N THR A 88 -12.05 15.98 8.56
CA THR A 88 -11.83 16.23 7.15
C THR A 88 -11.05 17.52 6.91
N GLU A 89 -10.25 17.54 5.85
CA GLU A 89 -9.55 18.71 5.36
C GLU A 89 -9.83 18.90 3.86
N ASP A 90 -9.88 20.16 3.44
CA ASP A 90 -10.11 20.55 2.05
C ASP A 90 -8.77 20.94 1.41
N SER A 91 -8.53 20.48 0.19
CA SER A 91 -7.35 20.82 -0.62
C SER A 91 -7.74 21.07 -2.06
N ARG A 92 -6.90 21.75 -2.85
CA ARG A 92 -7.21 22.01 -4.27
C ARG A 92 -7.20 20.71 -5.07
N CYS A 93 -8.25 20.47 -5.85
CA CYS A 93 -8.28 19.34 -6.76
C CYS A 93 -7.31 19.54 -7.94
N GLY A 94 -6.39 18.59 -8.15
CA GLY A 94 -5.42 18.62 -9.26
C GLY A 94 -6.03 18.44 -10.66
N PHE A 95 -7.32 18.13 -10.78
CA PHE A 95 -8.02 17.92 -12.06
C PHE A 95 -8.61 19.18 -12.69
N GLY A 96 -8.50 20.35 -12.03
CA GLY A 96 -8.78 21.65 -12.65
C GLY A 96 -10.11 22.31 -12.30
N GLN A 97 -10.96 21.72 -11.46
CA GLN A 97 -12.07 22.43 -10.82
C GLN A 97 -12.42 21.82 -9.45
N GLY A 98 -12.60 22.69 -8.45
CA GLY A 98 -13.15 22.36 -7.12
C GLY A 98 -12.13 22.04 -6.04
N ASP A 99 -12.65 21.93 -4.82
CA ASP A 99 -11.92 21.46 -3.65
C ASP A 99 -12.15 19.95 -3.47
N LEU A 100 -11.10 19.25 -3.02
CA LEU A 100 -11.13 17.87 -2.59
C LEU A 100 -11.23 17.85 -1.07
N ARG A 101 -12.32 17.27 -0.55
CA ARG A 101 -12.44 16.94 0.86
C ARG A 101 -11.93 15.53 1.12
N ALA A 102 -10.92 15.40 1.98
CA ALA A 102 -10.34 14.12 2.38
C ALA A 102 -10.34 13.97 3.90
N MET A 103 -10.21 12.74 4.39
CA MET A 103 -9.94 12.50 5.81
C MET A 103 -8.52 12.99 6.13
N ARG A 104 -8.39 13.79 7.18
CA ARG A 104 -7.07 14.23 7.67
C ARG A 104 -6.24 13.02 8.11
N HIS A 105 -4.93 13.18 8.09
CA HIS A 105 -4.06 12.20 8.74
C HIS A 105 -4.40 12.10 10.24
N ALA A 106 -4.58 10.86 10.71
CA ALA A 106 -4.91 10.60 12.11
C ALA A 106 -3.76 11.02 13.07
N PRO A 107 -2.48 10.68 12.82
CA PRO A 107 -1.38 11.22 13.61
C PRO A 107 -0.98 12.61 13.11
N THR A 108 -0.45 13.43 14.02
CA THR A 108 0.25 14.67 13.70
C THR A 108 1.65 14.58 14.30
N PHE A 109 2.67 14.57 13.44
CA PHE A 109 4.06 14.51 13.89
C PHE A 109 4.62 15.92 14.00
N SER A 110 5.32 16.20 15.11
CA SER A 110 5.89 17.54 15.37
C SER A 110 7.04 17.90 14.43
N VAL A 111 7.81 16.91 13.97
CA VAL A 111 9.00 17.11 13.11
C VAL A 111 8.68 16.95 11.62
N THR A 112 7.80 15.99 11.29
CA THR A 112 7.41 15.69 9.90
C THR A 112 5.89 15.71 9.75
N PRO A 113 5.25 16.88 9.79
CA PRO A 113 3.80 16.99 9.66
C PRO A 113 3.33 16.25 8.38
N PRO A 114 2.36 15.33 8.48
CA PRO A 114 1.90 14.59 7.32
C PRO A 114 1.02 15.50 6.46
N ALA A 115 1.19 15.42 5.14
CA ALA A 115 0.45 16.24 4.17
C ALA A 115 0.18 15.46 2.88
N TRP A 116 -0.90 15.83 2.20
CA TRP A 116 -1.27 15.34 0.87
C TRP A 116 -0.66 16.22 -0.24
N ASP A 117 0.67 16.36 -0.25
CA ASP A 117 1.36 17.31 -1.15
C ASP A 117 1.38 16.88 -2.62
N HIS A 118 1.00 15.63 -2.90
CA HIS A 118 0.94 15.13 -4.27
C HIS A 118 -0.39 15.50 -4.91
N PRO A 119 -0.39 16.29 -6.01
CA PRO A 119 -1.63 16.64 -6.69
C PRO A 119 -2.28 15.38 -7.23
N CYS A 120 -3.62 15.33 -7.18
CA CYS A 120 -4.36 14.30 -7.88
C CYS A 120 -4.03 14.37 -9.38
N ARG A 121 -3.27 13.39 -9.87
CA ARG A 121 -2.87 13.32 -11.29
C ARG A 121 -3.93 12.55 -12.07
N ARG A 122 -4.25 13.02 -13.28
CA ARG A 122 -4.95 12.19 -14.27
C ARG A 122 -4.13 10.92 -14.48
N THR A 123 -4.73 9.77 -14.23
CA THR A 123 -4.17 8.49 -14.69
C THR A 123 -4.02 8.57 -16.20
N PRO A 124 -2.84 8.29 -16.78
CA PRO A 124 -2.72 8.12 -18.22
C PRO A 124 -3.72 7.04 -18.65
N ILE A 125 -4.67 7.41 -19.49
CA ILE A 125 -5.61 6.45 -20.06
C ILE A 125 -4.79 5.63 -21.06
N HIS A 126 -4.23 4.51 -20.62
CA HIS A 126 -3.80 3.49 -21.56
C HIS A 126 -5.06 3.02 -22.29
N ARG A 127 -5.10 3.15 -23.62
CA ARG A 127 -6.09 2.44 -24.43
C ARG A 127 -6.05 0.96 -24.02
N PRO A 128 -7.20 0.29 -23.81
CA PRO A 128 -7.22 -1.13 -23.51
C PRO A 128 -6.79 -1.91 -24.76
N GLY A 129 -5.48 -1.93 -25.03
CA GLY A 129 -4.87 -3.02 -25.77
C GLY A 129 -4.78 -4.16 -24.79
N CYS A 130 -5.66 -5.15 -24.92
CA CYS A 130 -5.50 -6.41 -24.21
C CYS A 130 -4.06 -6.87 -24.43
N LEU A 131 -3.25 -6.93 -23.36
CA LEU A 131 -1.88 -7.44 -23.43
C LEU A 131 -2.00 -8.86 -23.97
N GLN A 132 -1.69 -9.04 -25.25
CA GLN A 132 -1.63 -10.35 -25.87
C GLN A 132 -0.48 -11.07 -25.18
N ILE A 133 -0.81 -11.88 -24.18
CA ILE A 133 0.11 -12.83 -23.57
C ILE A 133 0.54 -13.74 -24.72
N ARG A 134 1.74 -13.51 -25.27
CA ARG A 134 2.32 -14.44 -26.23
C ARG A 134 2.41 -15.79 -25.50
N PRO A 135 1.87 -16.88 -26.07
CA PRO A 135 2.04 -18.19 -25.47
C PRO A 135 3.54 -18.45 -25.30
N GLN A 136 3.91 -18.84 -24.09
CA GLN A 136 5.28 -19.19 -23.75
C GLN A 136 5.68 -20.38 -24.62
N PRO A 137 6.82 -20.35 -25.33
CA PRO A 137 7.26 -21.49 -26.12
C PRO A 137 7.46 -22.71 -25.20
N ASP A 138 7.11 -23.87 -25.74
CA ASP A 138 7.17 -25.16 -25.08
C ASP A 138 8.53 -25.40 -24.40
N GLN A 139 8.51 -25.70 -23.10
CA GLN A 139 9.71 -25.93 -22.28
C GLN A 139 10.37 -27.30 -22.52
N THR A 140 9.97 -28.04 -23.55
CA THR A 140 10.58 -29.34 -23.91
C THR A 140 11.95 -29.22 -24.60
N SER A 141 12.43 -28.01 -24.91
CA SER A 141 13.78 -27.82 -25.47
C SER A 141 14.85 -27.82 -24.37
N ARG A 142 15.74 -28.82 -24.41
CA ARG A 142 16.87 -28.96 -23.49
C ARG A 142 17.72 -27.67 -23.46
N PRO A 143 18.19 -27.22 -22.28
CA PRO A 143 19.05 -26.04 -22.20
C PRO A 143 20.36 -26.25 -22.97
N ARG A 144 20.73 -25.26 -23.77
CA ARG A 144 22.04 -25.17 -24.43
C ARG A 144 23.13 -25.16 -23.35
N PRO A 145 24.22 -25.94 -23.46
CA PRO A 145 25.29 -25.90 -22.47
C PRO A 145 25.91 -24.50 -22.41
N LEU A 146 26.07 -23.98 -21.18
CA LEU A 146 26.77 -22.73 -20.92
C LEU A 146 28.22 -22.84 -21.42
N GLN A 147 28.57 -22.06 -22.44
CA GLN A 147 29.97 -21.80 -22.74
C GLN A 147 30.54 -20.94 -21.62
N ALA A 148 31.55 -21.47 -20.93
CA ALA A 148 32.27 -20.75 -19.89
C ALA A 148 32.81 -19.42 -20.44
N ALA A 149 32.46 -18.32 -19.78
CA ALA A 149 33.00 -17.01 -20.10
C ALA A 149 34.50 -17.00 -19.84
N ARG A 150 35.30 -16.62 -20.85
CA ARG A 150 36.74 -16.39 -20.68
C ARG A 150 36.95 -15.24 -19.67
N PRO A 151 37.85 -15.36 -18.69
CA PRO A 151 38.13 -14.29 -17.75
C PRO A 151 38.69 -13.07 -18.46
N ARG A 152 38.14 -11.90 -18.14
CA ARG A 152 38.56 -10.60 -18.65
C ARG A 152 39.88 -10.21 -17.96
N ALA A 153 40.91 -9.88 -18.73
CA ALA A 153 42.17 -9.38 -18.17
C ALA A 153 41.94 -8.06 -17.40
N PRO A 154 42.64 -7.83 -16.27
CA PRO A 154 42.52 -6.59 -15.51
C PRO A 154 43.02 -5.39 -16.32
N SER A 155 42.25 -4.29 -16.27
CA SER A 155 42.59 -3.04 -16.95
C SER A 155 43.59 -2.25 -16.10
N ALA A 156 44.61 -1.69 -16.75
CA ALA A 156 45.61 -0.85 -16.09
C ALA A 156 45.00 0.45 -15.54
N PRO A 157 45.48 0.97 -14.40
CA PRO A 157 44.95 2.19 -13.80
C PRO A 157 45.26 3.43 -14.65
N ARG A 158 44.25 4.30 -14.81
CA ARG A 158 44.38 5.59 -15.49
C ARG A 158 45.17 6.59 -14.61
N PRO A 159 46.09 7.39 -15.16
CA PRO A 159 46.72 8.47 -14.42
C PRO A 159 45.73 9.61 -14.15
N SER A 160 45.70 10.09 -12.91
CA SER A 160 44.90 11.21 -12.43
C SER A 160 45.54 12.54 -12.82
N THR A 161 44.93 13.28 -13.74
CA THR A 161 45.26 14.69 -13.99
C THR A 161 44.48 15.56 -13.00
N HIS A 162 45.16 16.08 -11.98
CA HIS A 162 44.63 17.16 -11.15
C HIS A 162 44.65 18.46 -11.95
N THR A 163 43.47 18.97 -12.29
CA THR A 163 43.31 20.35 -12.77
C THR A 163 42.83 21.20 -11.60
N THR A 164 43.70 22.10 -11.13
CA THR A 164 43.36 23.11 -10.12
C THR A 164 42.45 24.17 -10.74
N PRO A 165 41.29 24.50 -10.15
CA PRO A 165 40.45 25.59 -10.63
C PRO A 165 41.07 26.96 -10.28
N ALA A 166 40.99 27.90 -11.23
CA ALA A 166 41.46 29.28 -11.06
C ALA A 166 40.56 30.08 -10.11
N PRO A 167 41.10 31.06 -9.35
CA PRO A 167 40.32 31.88 -8.43
C PRO A 167 39.44 32.90 -9.18
N PRO A 168 38.28 33.28 -8.61
CA PRO A 168 37.40 34.29 -9.21
C PRO A 168 38.01 35.70 -9.10
N PRO A 169 37.79 36.60 -10.09
CA PRO A 169 38.21 37.98 -10.00
C PRO A 169 37.38 38.74 -8.97
N GLY A 170 38.04 39.52 -8.13
CA GLY A 170 37.41 40.33 -7.10
C GLY A 170 36.74 41.60 -7.62
N CYS A 171 35.60 41.92 -7.02
CA CYS A 171 35.11 43.22 -6.56
C CYS A 171 33.86 42.98 -5.72
#